data_AF-D6PJD8-F1
#
_entry.id   AF-D6PJD8-F1
#
_cell.length_a   1.000
_cell.length_b   1.000
_cell.length_c   1.000
_cell.angle_alpha   90.00
_cell.angle_beta   90.00
_cell.angle_gamma   90.00
#
_symmetry.space_group_name_H-M   'P 1'
#
loop_
_entity.id
_entity.type
_entity.pdbx_description
1 polymer ?
#
loop_
_entity_poly.entity_id
_entity_poly.type
_entity_poly.pdbx_seq_one_letter_code
_entity_poly.pdbx_strand_id
1 'polypeptide(L)'
;MSNNFRDVHTFDGTLGQHFTPTKSFTKEEKKEVIIKFCEKLQHQLAKDMIHLIVNDLNTENNIDRSNNLDSSDVLVEICSKVDGSDIDMSFIEEQIIDIALLGPCPEGRSTRFLQIWQAIKDC
;
A
#
# COMPACT_ATOMS: atom_id res chain seq x y z
N MET A 1 -19.89 -32.57 9.59
CA MET A 1 -19.00 -31.43 9.90
C MET A 1 -19.02 -30.54 8.66
N SER A 2 -19.71 -29.40 8.71
CA SER A 2 -19.68 -28.45 7.59
C SER A 2 -18.34 -27.74 7.61
N ASN A 3 -17.60 -27.81 6.51
CA ASN A 3 -16.47 -26.94 6.28
C ASN A 3 -17.02 -25.51 6.17
N ASN A 4 -17.04 -24.78 7.28
CA ASN A 4 -17.19 -23.32 7.25
C ASN A 4 -15.87 -22.76 6.70
N PHE A 5 -15.64 -22.92 5.39
CA PHE A 5 -14.76 -22.00 4.69
C PHE A 5 -15.40 -20.63 4.89
N ARG A 6 -14.76 -19.77 5.69
CA ARG A 6 -15.11 -18.35 5.71
C ARG A 6 -14.99 -17.88 4.27
N ASP A 7 -16.10 -17.39 3.73
CA ASP A 7 -16.14 -16.83 2.39
C ASP A 7 -15.01 -15.80 2.28
N VAL A 8 -14.09 -16.02 1.35
CA VAL A 8 -12.92 -15.15 1.16
C VAL A 8 -13.36 -13.74 0.76
N HIS A 9 -14.58 -13.59 0.24
CA HIS A 9 -15.23 -12.32 -0.08
C HIS A 9 -15.87 -11.61 1.13
N THR A 10 -15.84 -12.21 2.33
CA THR A 10 -16.40 -11.58 3.55
C THR A 10 -15.78 -10.20 3.85
N PHE A 11 -14.57 -9.96 3.35
CA PHE A 11 -13.82 -8.72 3.55
C PHE A 11 -13.77 -7.83 2.30
N ASP A 12 -14.41 -8.25 1.20
CA ASP A 12 -14.49 -7.46 -0.02
C ASP A 12 -15.31 -6.20 0.25
N GLY A 13 -14.72 -5.04 -0.03
CA GLY A 13 -15.39 -3.74 0.15
C GLY A 13 -15.44 -3.21 1.59
N THR A 14 -14.90 -3.94 2.59
CA THR A 14 -14.84 -3.47 3.98
C THR A 14 -13.43 -3.01 4.39
N LEU A 15 -12.41 -3.25 3.57
CA LEU A 15 -11.01 -2.96 3.91
C LEU A 15 -10.77 -1.46 4.16
N GLY A 16 -11.46 -0.59 3.43
CA GLY A 16 -11.36 0.86 3.61
C GLY A 16 -11.75 1.33 5.02
N GLN A 17 -12.64 0.61 5.70
CA GLN A 17 -13.05 0.94 7.08
C GLN A 17 -11.97 0.66 8.12
N HIS A 18 -10.96 -0.15 7.76
CA HIS A 18 -9.86 -0.51 8.63
C HIS A 18 -8.65 0.41 8.47
N PHE A 19 -8.69 1.35 7.53
CA PHE A 19 -7.66 2.34 7.33
C PHE A 19 -8.05 3.67 7.98
N THR A 20 -7.18 4.21 8.80
CA THR A 20 -7.32 5.56 9.34
C THR A 20 -5.98 6.26 9.15
N PRO A 21 -5.87 7.18 8.19
CA PRO A 21 -4.62 7.90 7.98
C PRO A 21 -4.33 8.79 9.20
N THR A 22 -3.05 8.93 9.53
CA THR A 22 -2.62 9.80 10.64
C THR A 22 -2.82 11.28 10.30
N LYS A 23 -2.75 11.62 9.01
CA LYS A 23 -3.11 12.94 8.47
C LYS A 23 -3.51 12.84 7.00
N SER A 24 -4.14 13.89 6.49
CA SER A 24 -4.31 14.06 5.05
C SER A 24 -3.02 14.58 4.42
N PHE A 25 -2.59 13.96 3.32
CA PHE A 25 -1.44 14.40 2.53
C PHE A 25 -1.93 15.02 1.22
N THR A 26 -1.31 16.14 0.84
CA THR A 26 -1.41 16.67 -0.52
C THR A 26 -0.69 15.76 -1.51
N LYS A 27 -0.98 15.92 -2.81
CA LYS A 27 -0.30 15.16 -3.88
C LYS A 27 1.22 15.34 -3.82
N GLU A 28 1.66 16.57 -3.58
CA GLU A 28 3.07 16.94 -3.54
C GLU A 28 3.76 16.31 -2.33
N GLU A 29 3.13 16.35 -1.14
CA GLU A 29 3.66 15.68 0.05
C GLU A 29 3.74 14.16 -0.13
N LYS A 30 2.69 13.53 -0.71
CA LYS A 30 2.71 12.10 -1.04
C LYS A 30 3.91 11.77 -1.91
N LYS A 31 4.09 12.53 -3.00
CA LYS A 31 5.17 12.32 -3.95
C LYS A 31 6.54 12.43 -3.27
N GLU A 32 6.76 13.46 -2.47
CA GLU A 32 8.04 13.66 -1.77
C GLU A 32 8.37 12.48 -0.85
N VAL A 33 7.43 12.10 0.02
CA VAL A 33 7.61 11.00 0.99
C VAL A 33 7.84 9.66 0.28
N ILE A 34 7.03 9.36 -0.75
CA ILE A 34 7.12 8.09 -1.49
C ILE A 34 8.42 8.01 -2.28
N ILE A 35 8.88 9.12 -2.89
CA ILE A 35 10.15 9.13 -3.63
C ILE A 35 11.34 8.98 -2.68
N LYS A 36 11.36 9.66 -1.53
CA LYS A 36 12.40 9.46 -0.51
C LYS A 36 12.46 8.01 -0.03
N PHE A 37 11.30 7.35 0.13
CA PHE A 37 11.25 5.93 0.44
C PHE A 37 11.81 5.06 -0.70
N CYS A 38 11.48 5.38 -1.96
CA CYS A 38 11.97 4.67 -3.14
C CYS A 38 13.51 4.62 -3.23
N GLU A 39 14.19 5.70 -2.81
CA GLU A 39 15.66 5.77 -2.78
C GLU A 39 16.30 4.72 -1.85
N LYS A 40 15.56 4.24 -0.84
CA LYS A 40 16.02 3.23 0.11
C LYS A 40 15.87 1.80 -0.42
N LEU A 41 15.00 1.60 -1.40
CA LEU A 41 14.79 0.30 -2.04
C LEU A 41 16.05 -0.13 -2.79
N GLN A 42 16.32 -1.44 -2.80
CA GLN A 42 17.44 -2.04 -3.51
C GLN A 42 16.99 -2.68 -4.82
N HIS A 43 15.78 -3.23 -4.87
CA HIS A 43 15.27 -4.00 -5.98
C HIS A 43 14.58 -3.12 -7.04
N GLN A 44 15.02 -3.25 -8.30
CA GLN A 44 14.51 -2.40 -9.39
C GLN A 44 13.00 -2.55 -9.61
N LEU A 45 12.48 -3.77 -9.55
CA LEU A 45 11.04 -4.01 -9.72
C LEU A 45 10.18 -3.29 -8.65
N ALA A 46 10.69 -3.19 -7.42
CA ALA A 46 10.00 -2.46 -6.36
C ALA A 46 9.99 -0.96 -6.66
N LYS A 47 11.13 -0.42 -7.13
CA LYS A 47 11.24 0.98 -7.57
C LYS A 47 10.30 1.31 -8.72
N ASP A 48 10.23 0.44 -9.72
CA ASP A 48 9.36 0.62 -10.88
C ASP A 48 7.89 0.65 -10.47
N MET A 49 7.48 -0.22 -9.54
CA MET A 49 6.13 -0.23 -8.97
C MET A 49 5.81 1.07 -8.22
N ILE A 50 6.75 1.57 -7.41
CA ILE A 50 6.60 2.85 -6.71
C ILE A 50 6.50 4.01 -7.71
N HIS A 51 7.33 4.04 -8.74
CA HIS A 51 7.24 5.06 -9.78
C HIS A 51 5.92 5.03 -10.54
N LEU A 52 5.36 3.84 -10.79
CA LEU A 52 4.03 3.70 -11.38
C LEU A 52 2.96 4.35 -10.48
N ILE A 53 2.96 4.04 -9.17
CA ILE A 53 2.01 4.64 -8.20
C ILE A 53 2.16 6.15 -8.15
N VAL A 54 3.39 6.68 -8.15
CA VAL A 54 3.66 8.12 -8.13
C VAL A 54 3.16 8.81 -9.41
N ASN A 55 3.34 8.18 -10.57
CA ASN A 55 2.85 8.71 -11.84
C ASN A 55 1.32 8.75 -11.91
N ASP A 56 0.65 7.81 -11.22
CA ASP A 56 -0.80 7.69 -11.14
C ASP A 56 -1.43 8.48 -9.97
N LEU A 57 -0.69 9.36 -9.29
CA LEU A 57 -1.26 10.19 -8.22
C LEU A 57 -2.42 11.08 -8.74
N ASN A 58 -3.56 10.97 -8.06
CA ASN A 58 -4.85 11.57 -8.42
C ASN A 58 -5.48 11.02 -9.73
N THR A 59 -5.11 9.81 -10.14
CA THR A 59 -5.79 9.10 -11.24
C THR A 59 -6.58 7.92 -10.69
N GLU A 60 -7.56 7.45 -11.47
CA GLU A 60 -8.36 6.26 -11.14
C GLU A 60 -7.51 4.99 -11.02
N ASN A 61 -6.30 4.98 -11.59
CA ASN A 61 -5.38 3.84 -11.52
C ASN A 61 -4.85 3.61 -10.10
N ASN A 62 -5.01 4.55 -9.17
CA ASN A 62 -4.67 4.39 -7.75
C ASN A 62 -5.86 4.04 -6.85
N ILE A 63 -7.08 4.11 -7.39
CA ILE A 63 -8.31 4.03 -6.61
C ILE A 63 -8.86 2.61 -6.63
N ASP A 64 -8.89 1.98 -5.48
CA ASP A 64 -9.73 0.82 -5.20
C ASP A 64 -11.17 1.29 -5.00
N ARG A 65 -12.00 1.12 -6.02
CA ARG A 65 -13.41 1.54 -5.99
C ARG A 65 -14.26 0.67 -5.08
N SER A 66 -13.88 -0.59 -4.88
CA SER A 66 -14.63 -1.52 -4.04
C SER A 66 -14.53 -1.11 -2.57
N ASN A 67 -13.37 -0.61 -2.16
CA ASN A 67 -13.11 -0.17 -0.79
C ASN A 67 -13.14 1.36 -0.61
N ASN A 68 -13.41 2.11 -1.69
CA ASN A 68 -13.34 3.58 -1.73
C ASN A 68 -12.02 4.11 -1.13
N LEU A 69 -10.90 3.56 -1.62
CA LEU A 69 -9.58 3.78 -1.03
C LEU A 69 -8.56 4.11 -2.11
N ASP A 70 -7.83 5.22 -1.93
CA ASP A 70 -6.65 5.52 -2.73
C ASP A 70 -5.45 4.78 -2.12
N SER A 71 -4.93 3.80 -2.86
CA SER A 71 -3.77 3.02 -2.43
C SER A 71 -2.51 3.86 -2.17
N SER A 72 -2.41 5.07 -2.75
CA SER A 72 -1.33 6.01 -2.46
C SER A 72 -1.43 6.64 -1.06
N ASP A 73 -2.64 6.75 -0.48
CA ASP A 73 -2.81 7.17 0.91
C ASP A 73 -2.24 6.14 1.88
N VAL A 74 -2.47 4.85 1.61
CA VAL A 74 -1.93 3.78 2.45
C VAL A 74 -0.41 3.71 2.31
N LEU A 75 0.10 3.85 1.09
CA LEU A 75 1.53 3.82 0.84
C LEU A 75 2.27 4.96 1.54
N VAL A 76 1.75 6.20 1.51
CA VAL A 76 2.43 7.33 2.17
C VAL A 76 2.50 7.16 3.69
N GLU A 77 1.49 6.54 4.31
CA GLU A 77 1.51 6.17 5.73
C GLU A 77 2.59 5.14 6.03
N ILE A 78 2.70 4.09 5.21
CA ILE A 78 3.76 3.08 5.32
C ILE A 78 5.14 3.75 5.22
N CYS A 79 5.36 4.56 4.18
CA CYS A 79 6.63 5.26 3.96
C CYS A 79 6.98 6.19 5.14
N SER A 80 5.99 6.92 5.66
CA SER A 80 6.17 7.82 6.80
C SER A 80 6.55 7.08 8.08
N LYS A 81 5.92 5.92 8.32
CA LYS A 81 6.20 5.07 9.49
C LYS A 81 7.60 4.48 9.43
N VAL A 82 7.99 3.96 8.27
CA VAL A 82 9.29 3.33 8.02
C VAL A 82 10.46 4.33 8.14
N ASP A 83 10.26 5.62 7.82
CA ASP A 83 11.32 6.63 7.92
C ASP A 83 11.79 6.90 9.36
N GLY A 84 11.04 6.47 10.38
CA GLY A 84 11.33 6.72 11.80
C GLY A 84 11.36 5.49 12.70
N SER A 85 11.40 4.26 12.16
CA SER A 85 11.29 3.02 12.95
C SER A 85 12.27 1.95 12.48
N ASP A 86 12.50 0.94 13.33
CA ASP A 86 13.36 -0.22 13.05
C ASP A 86 12.59 -1.33 12.28
N ILE A 87 11.75 -0.91 11.32
CA ILE A 87 11.00 -1.83 10.47
C ILE A 87 11.96 -2.42 9.43
N ASP A 88 11.92 -3.74 9.28
CA ASP A 88 12.71 -4.45 8.28
C ASP A 88 12.32 -4.02 6.85
N MET A 89 13.23 -3.29 6.20
CA MET A 89 13.07 -2.85 4.81
C MET A 89 12.96 -4.00 3.82
N SER A 90 13.59 -5.15 4.11
CA SER A 90 13.55 -6.30 3.21
C SER A 90 12.15 -6.91 3.15
N PHE A 91 11.45 -6.94 4.30
CA PHE A 91 10.05 -7.33 4.37
C PHE A 91 9.20 -6.41 3.49
N ILE A 92 9.29 -5.08 3.66
CA ILE A 92 8.49 -4.12 2.88
C ILE A 92 8.78 -4.25 1.38
N GLU A 93 10.05 -4.39 1.01
CA GLU A 93 10.47 -4.52 -0.38
C GLU A 93 9.94 -5.80 -1.03
N GLU A 94 9.99 -6.94 -0.35
CA GLU A 94 9.38 -8.20 -0.82
C GLU A 94 7.88 -8.02 -1.09
N GLN A 95 7.18 -7.28 -0.23
CA GLN A 95 5.76 -7.03 -0.44
C GLN A 95 5.45 -6.18 -1.68
N ILE A 96 6.28 -5.18 -1.98
CA ILE A 96 6.13 -4.34 -3.17
C ILE A 96 6.46 -5.13 -4.44
N ILE A 97 7.48 -5.99 -4.38
CA ILE A 97 7.84 -6.89 -5.49
C ILE A 97 6.66 -7.79 -5.85
N ASP A 98 6.02 -8.41 -4.87
CA ASP A 98 4.86 -9.26 -5.13
C ASP A 98 3.68 -8.49 -5.73
N ILE A 99 3.42 -7.25 -5.29
CA ILE A 99 2.41 -6.40 -5.93
C ILE A 99 2.74 -6.21 -7.42
N ALA A 100 4.00 -5.91 -7.72
CA ALA A 100 4.44 -5.71 -9.09
C ALA A 100 4.26 -6.98 -9.95
N LEU A 101 4.50 -8.16 -9.38
CA LEU A 101 4.35 -9.46 -10.06
C LEU A 101 2.90 -9.88 -10.27
N LEU A 102 2.01 -9.53 -9.34
CA LEU A 102 0.56 -9.81 -9.44
C LEU A 102 -0.15 -8.88 -10.44
N GLY A 103 0.49 -7.76 -10.80
CA GLY A 103 0.01 -6.80 -11.79
C GLY A 103 -0.66 -5.56 -11.17
N PRO A 104 -0.88 -4.51 -11.97
CA PRO A 104 -1.26 -3.18 -11.50
C PRO A 104 -2.78 -3.05 -11.22
N CYS A 105 -3.36 -4.00 -10.49
CA CYS A 105 -4.75 -3.93 -10.06
C CYS A 105 -4.87 -3.06 -8.79
N PRO A 106 -5.65 -1.97 -8.81
CA PRO A 106 -5.81 -1.09 -7.65
C PRO A 106 -6.31 -1.82 -6.39
N GLU A 107 -7.24 -2.76 -6.54
CA GLU A 107 -7.85 -3.55 -5.47
C GLU A 107 -6.86 -4.55 -4.85
N GLY A 108 -6.04 -5.21 -5.67
CA GLY A 108 -4.99 -6.10 -5.18
C GLY A 108 -3.90 -5.32 -4.43
N ARG A 109 -3.53 -4.15 -4.96
CA ARG A 109 -2.51 -3.28 -4.36
C ARG A 109 -2.97 -2.67 -3.04
N SER A 110 -4.19 -2.11 -2.98
CA SER A 110 -4.76 -1.56 -1.74
C SER A 110 -4.80 -2.63 -0.65
N THR A 111 -5.23 -3.85 -0.99
CA THR A 111 -5.28 -4.99 -0.06
C THR A 111 -3.89 -5.29 0.52
N ARG A 112 -2.87 -5.43 -0.33
CA ARG A 112 -1.49 -5.70 0.15
C ARG A 112 -0.97 -4.55 1.01
N PHE A 113 -1.13 -3.30 0.57
CA PHE A 113 -0.69 -2.15 1.36
C PHE A 113 -1.39 -2.07 2.70
N LEU A 114 -2.69 -2.38 2.78
CA LEU A 114 -3.37 -2.42 4.06
C LEU A 114 -2.83 -3.52 4.98
N GLN A 115 -2.49 -4.69 4.46
CA GLN A 115 -1.87 -5.76 5.25
C GLN A 115 -0.52 -5.31 5.81
N ILE A 116 0.31 -4.65 4.99
CA ILE A 116 1.59 -4.08 5.45
C ILE A 116 1.36 -3.04 6.53
N TRP A 117 0.50 -2.05 6.26
CA TRP A 117 0.19 -0.98 7.19
C TRP A 117 -0.35 -1.52 8.52
N GLN A 118 -1.27 -2.49 8.49
CA GLN A 118 -1.79 -3.14 9.69
C GLN A 118 -0.70 -3.85 10.49
N ALA A 119 0.29 -4.45 9.84
CA ALA A 119 1.40 -5.12 10.50
C ALA A 119 2.36 -4.16 11.20
N ILE A 120 2.47 -2.92 10.72
CA ILE A 120 3.48 -1.96 11.20
C ILE A 120 2.93 -0.72 11.93
N LYS A 121 1.61 -0.48 11.89
CA LYS A 121 1.01 0.77 12.39
C LYS A 121 1.28 1.03 13.88
N ASP A 122 1.41 -0.04 14.67
CA ASP A 122 1.60 0.01 16.13
C ASP A 122 3.08 -0.16 16.55
N CYS A 123 4.00 -0.26 15.59
CA CYS A 123 5.45 -0.33 15.83
C CYS A 123 6.07 1.03 16.23
#